data_AF-A0A813H4A3-F1
#
_entry.id   AF-A0A813H4A3-F1
#
_cell.length_a   1.000
_cell.length_b   1.000
_cell.length_c   1.000
_cell.angle_alpha   90.00
_cell.angle_beta   90.00
_cell.angle_gamma   90.00
#
_symmetry.space_group_name_H-M   'P 1'
#
loop_
_entity.id
_entity.type
_entity.pdbx_description
1 polymer ?
#
loop_
_entity_poly.entity_id
_entity_poly.type
_entity_poly.pdbx_seq_one_letter_code
_entity_poly.pdbx_strand_id
1 'polypeptide(L)'
;GGGFPDDRLASDQWQQQQAPAMFRASCGGTTADHLMRNSQDRHMPPAATQRQMPPPVPGFSSAMSLEEASYGVPASSANSHCGGNQQSYAEATSADWQQPRLIDRRLSSRSVHQIEQLGGFERQFTEIDHAVDSLEAALVHQQIAPSYARDHLAQLEARLDKLQCHGVDSIDTVELQSGRLEAKSLRKGLTHRGEAMHERMEEIFRRLKHMN
;
A
#
# COMPACT_ATOMS: atom_id res chain seq x y z
N GLY A 1 -26.56 -24.49 26.23
CA GLY A 1 -26.58 -24.15 24.80
C GLY A 1 -26.37 -22.67 24.66
N GLY A 2 -25.21 -22.25 24.18
CA GLY A 2 -24.88 -20.86 23.90
C GLY A 2 -23.90 -20.87 22.73
N GLY A 3 -24.42 -20.70 21.52
CA GLY A 3 -23.61 -20.66 20.30
C GLY A 3 -23.04 -19.26 20.14
N PHE A 4 -21.71 -19.17 20.10
CA PHE A 4 -21.01 -17.97 19.63
C PHE A 4 -21.05 -17.96 18.10
N PRO A 5 -21.44 -16.84 17.45
CA PRO A 5 -21.33 -16.73 16.01
C PRO A 5 -19.85 -16.60 15.58
N ASP A 6 -19.51 -17.33 14.52
CA ASP A 6 -18.19 -17.45 13.92
C ASP A 6 -17.95 -16.27 12.95
N ASP A 7 -17.26 -15.24 13.41
CA ASP A 7 -16.89 -14.03 12.65
C ASP A 7 -15.64 -14.27 11.77
N ARG A 8 -15.65 -15.30 10.91
CA ARG A 8 -14.45 -15.71 10.15
C ARG A 8 -14.58 -15.83 8.64
N LEU A 9 -15.66 -15.32 8.04
CA LEU A 9 -15.92 -15.49 6.59
C LEU A 9 -16.04 -14.21 5.75
N ALA A 10 -15.59 -13.04 6.24
CA ALA A 10 -15.78 -11.77 5.52
C ALA A 10 -14.51 -11.15 4.88
N SER A 11 -13.41 -11.90 4.67
CA SER A 11 -12.14 -11.30 4.20
C SER A 11 -11.60 -11.75 2.83
N ASP A 12 -12.33 -12.53 2.03
CA ASP A 12 -11.79 -13.11 0.78
C ASP A 12 -12.55 -12.77 -0.51
N GLN A 13 -13.30 -11.66 -0.57
CA GLN A 13 -14.10 -11.30 -1.76
C GLN A 13 -13.93 -9.85 -2.25
N TRP A 14 -12.69 -9.34 -2.34
CA TRP A 14 -12.44 -8.00 -2.91
C TRP A 14 -11.41 -7.93 -4.04
N GLN A 15 -10.97 -9.07 -4.59
CA GLN A 15 -9.97 -9.08 -5.67
C GLN A 15 -10.51 -8.90 -7.09
N GLN A 16 -11.66 -8.24 -7.28
CA GLN A 16 -12.21 -8.07 -8.63
C GLN A 16 -13.13 -6.85 -8.77
N GLN A 17 -12.56 -5.63 -8.71
CA GLN A 17 -13.00 -4.46 -9.48
C GLN A 17 -12.23 -3.20 -9.04
N GLN A 18 -11.11 -2.91 -9.70
CA GLN A 18 -10.72 -1.53 -9.94
C GLN A 18 -10.33 -1.42 -11.41
N ALA A 19 -11.21 -0.80 -12.18
CA ALA A 19 -10.92 -0.35 -13.54
C ALA A 19 -9.81 0.73 -13.48
N PRO A 20 -8.94 0.82 -14.49
CA PRO A 20 -7.88 1.81 -14.51
C PRO A 20 -8.47 3.20 -14.76
N ALA A 21 -8.60 4.01 -13.71
CA ALA A 21 -8.62 5.45 -13.88
C ALA A 21 -7.24 5.84 -14.44
N MET A 22 -7.19 6.06 -15.76
CA MET A 22 -6.04 6.59 -16.49
C MET A 22 -5.70 7.98 -15.93
N PHE A 23 -4.95 8.01 -14.84
CA PHE A 23 -4.41 9.23 -14.27
C PHE A 23 -3.29 9.70 -15.20
N ARG A 24 -3.63 10.69 -16.04
CA ARG A 24 -2.67 11.39 -16.89
C ARG A 24 -1.60 12.03 -16.01
N ALA A 25 -0.46 11.37 -15.92
CA ALA A 25 0.76 11.97 -15.40
C ALA A 25 1.19 13.12 -16.32
N SER A 26 0.77 14.33 -15.98
CA SER A 26 1.37 15.57 -16.47
C SER A 26 2.55 15.88 -15.56
N CYS A 27 3.72 15.33 -15.88
CA CYS A 27 4.99 15.66 -15.24
C CYS A 27 5.43 17.05 -15.72
N GLY A 28 4.86 18.11 -15.15
CA GLY A 28 5.26 19.49 -15.40
C GLY A 28 5.54 20.19 -14.07
N GLY A 29 6.81 20.49 -13.79
CA GLY A 29 7.20 21.30 -12.64
C GLY A 29 8.70 21.20 -12.36
N THR A 30 9.55 21.88 -13.14
CA THR A 30 10.24 23.13 -12.71
C THR A 30 10.84 23.06 -11.31
N THR A 31 12.12 22.70 -11.23
CA THR A 31 13.01 23.18 -10.17
C THR A 31 13.68 24.46 -10.65
N ALA A 32 13.12 25.58 -10.19
CA ALA A 32 13.83 26.83 -10.07
C ALA A 32 14.70 26.77 -8.81
N ASP A 33 16.02 26.72 -8.95
CA ASP A 33 16.95 27.46 -8.11
C ASP A 33 18.37 27.39 -8.73
N HIS A 34 18.69 28.38 -9.56
CA HIS A 34 20.08 28.71 -9.88
C HIS A 34 20.21 30.21 -10.14
N LEU A 35 20.01 30.99 -9.08
CA LEU A 35 20.39 32.40 -9.07
C LEU A 35 21.88 32.50 -8.75
N MET A 36 22.72 32.58 -9.79
CA MET A 36 23.92 33.43 -9.82
C MET A 36 24.32 33.74 -11.26
N ARG A 37 24.20 35.04 -11.61
CA ARG A 37 25.06 35.81 -12.52
C ARG A 37 25.35 35.20 -13.91
N ASN A 38 24.77 35.78 -14.95
CA ASN A 38 25.57 36.61 -15.85
C ASN A 38 24.70 37.57 -16.67
N SER A 39 25.19 38.79 -16.81
CA SER A 39 24.63 39.82 -17.68
C SER A 39 24.93 39.50 -19.15
N GLN A 40 24.04 40.00 -20.01
CA GLN A 40 24.20 40.21 -21.45
C GLN A 40 24.23 38.94 -22.31
N ASP A 41 23.08 38.57 -22.86
CA ASP A 41 23.03 38.35 -24.30
C ASP A 41 21.62 38.57 -24.85
N ARG A 42 21.53 39.50 -25.80
CA ARG A 42 20.35 39.76 -26.62
C ARG A 42 20.36 38.73 -27.73
N HIS A 43 19.61 37.64 -27.66
CA HIS A 43 19.43 36.75 -28.82
C HIS A 43 17.98 36.27 -28.99
N MET A 44 17.62 36.14 -30.26
CA MET A 44 16.30 36.08 -30.88
C MET A 44 15.36 34.94 -30.44
N PRO A 45 14.04 35.09 -30.67
CA PRO A 45 13.08 33.99 -30.52
C PRO A 45 13.26 32.95 -31.63
N PRO A 46 13.30 31.63 -31.33
CA PRO A 46 13.24 30.61 -32.36
C PRO A 46 11.79 30.40 -32.85
N ALA A 47 11.73 30.07 -34.14
CA ALA A 47 10.54 29.98 -34.98
C ALA A 47 9.45 29.03 -34.45
N ALA A 48 8.21 29.41 -34.79
CA ALA A 48 7.00 28.65 -34.60
C ALA A 48 7.14 27.21 -35.12
N THR A 49 7.19 26.25 -34.20
CA THR A 49 7.07 24.83 -34.51
C THR A 49 5.61 24.53 -34.82
N GLN A 50 5.33 24.37 -36.10
CA GLN A 50 4.06 23.94 -36.66
C GLN A 50 3.72 22.54 -36.10
N ARG A 51 2.77 22.46 -35.17
CA ARG A 51 2.27 21.20 -34.62
C ARG A 51 1.50 20.44 -35.70
N GLN A 52 2.13 19.43 -36.28
CA GLN A 52 1.46 18.38 -37.05
C GLN A 52 0.50 17.63 -36.12
N MET A 53 -0.77 17.57 -36.50
CA MET A 53 -1.78 16.74 -35.83
C MET A 53 -1.51 15.26 -36.14
N PRO A 54 -1.63 14.36 -35.14
CA PRO A 54 -1.56 12.92 -35.38
C PRO A 54 -2.80 12.43 -36.15
N PRO A 55 -2.66 11.42 -37.03
CA PRO A 55 -3.78 10.84 -37.77
C PRO A 55 -4.73 10.04 -36.84
N PRO A 56 -6.01 9.92 -37.21
CA PRO A 56 -6.98 9.12 -36.47
C PRO A 56 -6.63 7.63 -36.55
N VAL A 57 -6.59 6.96 -35.40
CA VAL A 57 -6.44 5.50 -35.30
C VAL A 57 -7.76 4.81 -35.68
N PRO A 58 -7.74 3.81 -36.59
CA PRO A 58 -8.93 3.03 -36.94
C PRO A 58 -9.34 2.12 -35.78
N GLY A 59 -10.65 2.05 -35.56
CA GLY A 59 -11.29 1.36 -34.44
C GLY A 59 -11.06 -0.14 -34.44
N PHE A 60 -10.71 -0.66 -33.27
CA PHE A 60 -10.81 -2.09 -32.96
C PHE A 60 -12.17 -2.34 -32.30
N SER A 61 -13.12 -2.72 -33.13
CA SER A 61 -14.27 -3.51 -32.68
C SER A 61 -13.76 -4.91 -32.33
N SER A 62 -13.91 -5.33 -31.09
CA SER A 62 -13.91 -6.75 -30.76
C SER A 62 -14.86 -7.00 -29.60
N ALA A 63 -16.07 -7.40 -30.01
CA ALA A 63 -16.98 -8.20 -29.22
C ALA A 63 -16.41 -9.63 -29.12
N MET A 64 -16.20 -10.12 -27.90
CA MET A 64 -16.03 -11.54 -27.56
C MET A 64 -16.68 -11.69 -26.17
N SER A 65 -17.92 -12.16 -26.14
CA SER A 65 -18.30 -13.56 -25.97
C SER A 65 -18.18 -14.03 -24.52
N LEU A 66 -19.36 -14.11 -23.89
CA LEU A 66 -19.64 -14.91 -22.70
C LEU A 66 -19.34 -16.38 -22.97
N GLU A 67 -18.45 -16.99 -22.19
CA GLU A 67 -18.48 -18.42 -21.94
C GLU A 67 -18.52 -18.66 -20.43
N GLU A 68 -19.68 -19.12 -19.98
CA GLU A 68 -19.91 -19.77 -18.69
C GLU A 68 -19.04 -21.02 -18.60
N ALA A 69 -18.07 -21.03 -17.68
CA ALA A 69 -17.41 -22.25 -17.26
C ALA A 69 -17.71 -22.49 -15.78
N SER A 70 -18.73 -23.31 -15.58
CA SER A 70 -19.08 -24.00 -14.34
C SER A 70 -17.95 -24.92 -13.91
N TYR A 71 -17.33 -24.65 -12.76
CA TYR A 71 -16.46 -25.60 -12.08
C TYR A 71 -17.01 -25.81 -10.66
N GLY A 72 -17.65 -26.97 -10.48
CA GLY A 72 -18.08 -27.47 -9.19
C GLY A 72 -16.89 -27.76 -8.28
N VAL A 73 -16.97 -27.28 -7.04
CA VAL A 73 -16.01 -27.60 -5.98
C VAL A 73 -16.62 -28.69 -5.09
N PRO A 74 -15.95 -29.84 -4.89
CA PRO A 74 -16.43 -30.89 -4.01
C PRO A 74 -16.29 -30.49 -2.54
N ALA A 75 -17.38 -30.68 -1.80
CA ALA A 75 -17.44 -30.59 -0.34
C ALA A 75 -16.40 -31.54 0.28
N SER A 76 -15.37 -30.98 0.92
CA SER A 76 -14.42 -31.76 1.72
C SER A 76 -14.80 -31.70 3.19
N SER A 77 -15.25 -32.86 3.63
CA SER A 77 -15.52 -33.37 4.96
C SER A 77 -14.89 -32.64 6.15
N ALA A 78 -15.77 -32.43 7.13
CA ALA A 78 -15.47 -32.31 8.53
C ALA A 78 -14.40 -33.31 8.99
N ASN A 79 -13.31 -32.80 9.56
CA ASN A 79 -12.43 -33.61 10.41
C ASN A 79 -12.57 -33.10 11.84
N SER A 80 -13.58 -33.66 12.51
CA SER A 80 -13.74 -33.63 13.95
C SER A 80 -12.63 -34.50 14.56
N HIS A 81 -11.71 -33.89 15.32
CA HIS A 81 -10.77 -34.64 16.15
C HIS A 81 -10.78 -34.05 17.56
N CYS A 82 -11.69 -34.60 18.36
CA CYS A 82 -11.56 -34.68 19.80
C CYS A 82 -10.52 -35.77 20.12
N GLY A 83 -9.44 -35.40 20.80
CA GLY A 83 -8.40 -36.34 21.20
C GLY A 83 -7.43 -35.68 22.15
N GLY A 84 -7.78 -35.70 23.44
CA GLY A 84 -6.84 -35.37 24.50
C GLY A 84 -5.66 -36.31 24.47
N ASN A 85 -4.46 -35.77 24.68
CA ASN A 85 -3.32 -36.59 25.04
C ASN A 85 -2.58 -35.90 26.20
N GLN A 86 -3.00 -36.27 27.41
CA GLN A 86 -2.14 -36.17 28.59
C GLN A 86 -0.99 -37.15 28.35
N GLN A 87 0.20 -36.63 28.03
CA GLN A 87 1.41 -37.44 28.07
C GLN A 87 2.33 -36.94 29.17
N SER A 88 2.50 -37.88 30.10
CA SER A 88 3.41 -37.97 31.22
C SER A 88 4.76 -37.29 31.04
N TYR A 89 5.11 -36.57 32.10
CA TYR A 89 6.47 -36.29 32.53
C TYR A 89 7.19 -37.62 32.78
N ALA A 90 8.16 -37.96 31.93
CA ALA A 90 9.13 -39.00 32.21
C ALA A 90 10.54 -38.39 32.20
N GLU A 91 11.26 -38.80 33.23
CA GLU A 91 12.44 -38.22 33.80
C GLU A 91 13.71 -38.61 33.02
N ALA A 92 14.58 -37.62 32.83
CA ALA A 92 16.03 -37.68 32.64
C ALA A 92 16.67 -38.85 31.88
N THR A 93 17.31 -38.55 30.75
CA THR A 93 18.71 -38.96 30.53
C THR A 93 19.48 -37.84 29.80
N SER A 94 20.56 -37.42 30.44
CA SER A 94 21.56 -36.48 29.95
C SER A 94 22.30 -37.04 28.75
N ALA A 95 22.13 -36.45 27.56
CA ALA A 95 23.07 -36.62 26.46
C ALA A 95 22.94 -35.44 25.49
N ASP A 96 23.97 -34.59 25.52
CA ASP A 96 24.34 -33.70 24.43
C ASP A 96 23.23 -32.77 23.92
N TRP A 97 22.91 -31.77 24.75
CA TRP A 97 22.30 -30.53 24.29
C TRP A 97 23.28 -29.85 23.34
N GLN A 98 23.34 -30.35 22.11
CA GLN A 98 23.87 -29.63 20.98
C GLN A 98 23.11 -28.32 20.96
N GLN A 99 23.75 -27.29 21.52
CA GLN A 99 23.28 -25.93 21.41
C GLN A 99 22.95 -25.76 19.94
N PRO A 100 21.67 -25.50 19.57
CA PRO A 100 21.32 -25.26 18.19
C PRO A 100 22.27 -24.16 17.80
N ARG A 101 23.26 -24.50 16.95
CA ARG A 101 24.22 -23.51 16.49
C ARG A 101 23.32 -22.42 15.97
N LEU A 102 23.37 -21.26 16.62
CA LEU A 102 22.75 -20.05 16.15
C LEU A 102 23.48 -19.77 14.85
N ILE A 103 23.08 -20.49 13.80
CA ILE A 103 23.37 -20.14 12.44
C ILE A 103 22.54 -18.87 12.33
N ASP A 104 23.17 -17.75 12.70
CA ASP A 104 22.85 -16.45 12.19
C ASP A 104 22.87 -16.64 10.69
N ARG A 105 21.72 -17.05 10.14
CA ARG A 105 21.49 -17.14 8.72
C ARG A 105 21.46 -15.69 8.29
N ARG A 106 22.66 -15.14 8.09
CA ARG A 106 22.87 -13.77 7.66
C ARG A 106 21.99 -13.61 6.43
N LEU A 107 20.99 -12.75 6.56
CA LEU A 107 20.13 -12.38 5.46
C LEU A 107 21.02 -11.95 4.29
N SER A 108 20.62 -12.27 3.07
CA SER A 108 21.34 -11.76 1.91
C SER A 108 21.30 -10.23 1.92
N SER A 109 22.35 -9.57 1.45
CA SER A 109 22.41 -8.11 1.41
C SER A 109 21.19 -7.50 0.70
N ARG A 110 20.64 -8.20 -0.30
CA ARG A 110 19.41 -7.80 -0.99
C ARG A 110 18.17 -7.84 -0.09
N SER A 111 18.03 -8.89 0.72
CA SER A 111 16.91 -9.04 1.66
C SER A 111 16.94 -7.96 2.73
N VAL A 112 18.14 -7.70 3.30
CA VAL A 112 18.35 -6.61 4.26
C VAL A 112 17.93 -5.27 3.66
N HIS A 113 18.39 -4.97 2.45
CA HIS A 113 18.05 -3.71 1.79
C HIS A 113 16.55 -3.52 1.57
N GLN A 114 15.82 -4.56 1.13
CA GLN A 114 14.36 -4.47 0.94
C GLN A 114 13.61 -4.29 2.26
N ILE A 115 14.03 -4.97 3.33
CA ILE A 115 13.44 -4.81 4.66
C ILE A 115 13.70 -3.39 5.19
N GLU A 116 14.91 -2.85 5.02
CA GLU A 116 15.24 -1.47 5.39
C GLU A 116 14.40 -0.45 4.60
N GLN A 117 14.16 -0.68 3.31
CA GLN A 117 13.28 0.14 2.48
C GLN A 117 11.84 0.13 3.00
N LEU A 118 11.30 -1.06 3.33
CA LEU A 118 9.97 -1.20 3.93
C LEU A 118 9.87 -0.44 5.27
N GLY A 119 10.90 -0.54 6.12
CA GLY A 119 10.98 0.25 7.36
C GLY A 119 11.07 1.77 7.11
N GLY A 120 11.67 2.18 5.98
CA GLY A 120 11.64 3.56 5.51
C GLY A 120 10.25 4.04 5.14
N PHE A 121 9.44 3.20 4.49
CA PHE A 121 8.05 3.51 4.20
C PHE A 121 7.19 3.55 5.45
N GLU A 122 7.40 2.63 6.40
CA GLU A 122 6.69 2.63 7.69
C GLU A 122 6.81 3.97 8.42
N ARG A 123 8.00 4.57 8.46
CA ARG A 123 8.19 5.91 9.04
C ARG A 123 7.37 6.97 8.32
N GLN A 124 7.32 6.92 6.99
CA GLN A 124 6.51 7.85 6.19
C GLN A 124 5.01 7.68 6.43
N PHE A 125 4.52 6.44 6.60
CA PHE A 125 3.13 6.20 7.02
C PHE A 125 2.85 6.85 8.37
N THR A 126 3.73 6.67 9.36
CA THR A 126 3.61 7.29 10.69
C THR A 126 3.62 8.82 10.62
N GLU A 127 4.44 9.42 9.77
CA GLU A 127 4.42 10.87 9.56
C GLU A 127 3.07 11.37 8.99
N ILE A 128 2.52 10.68 7.99
CA ILE A 128 1.23 11.04 7.41
C ILE A 128 0.12 10.87 8.45
N ASP A 129 0.15 9.79 9.22
CA ASP A 129 -0.81 9.49 10.28
C ASP A 129 -0.84 10.61 11.35
N HIS A 130 0.33 11.02 11.83
CA HIS A 130 0.43 12.15 12.76
C HIS A 130 -0.04 13.48 12.16
N ALA A 131 0.17 13.70 10.85
CA ALA A 131 -0.33 14.89 10.19
C ALA A 131 -1.87 14.88 10.10
N VAL A 132 -2.47 13.71 9.83
CA VAL A 132 -3.94 13.53 9.86
C VAL A 132 -4.48 13.74 11.27
N ASP A 133 -3.86 13.16 12.30
CA ASP A 133 -4.23 13.36 13.71
C ASP A 133 -4.24 14.85 14.07
N SER A 134 -3.17 15.56 13.68
CA SER A 134 -3.00 16.97 13.99
C SER A 134 -4.06 17.84 13.30
N LEU A 135 -4.38 17.54 12.03
CA LEU A 135 -5.45 18.21 11.30
C LEU A 135 -6.82 17.94 11.92
N GLU A 136 -7.12 16.68 12.26
CA GLU A 136 -8.40 16.30 12.87
C GLU A 136 -8.58 17.00 14.21
N ALA A 137 -7.55 17.03 15.07
CA ALA A 137 -7.58 17.75 16.33
C ALA A 137 -7.80 19.26 16.13
N ALA A 138 -7.06 19.89 15.21
CA ALA A 138 -7.22 21.31 14.91
C ALA A 138 -8.61 21.64 14.35
N LEU A 139 -9.19 20.74 13.56
CA LEU A 139 -10.55 20.86 13.02
C LEU A 139 -11.61 20.76 14.13
N VAL A 140 -11.49 19.79 15.03
CA VAL A 140 -12.39 19.61 16.19
C VAL A 140 -12.36 20.84 17.10
N HIS A 141 -11.18 21.43 17.32
CA HIS A 141 -11.01 22.65 18.09
C HIS A 141 -11.34 23.94 17.32
N GLN A 142 -11.80 23.84 16.06
CA GLN A 142 -12.11 24.97 15.19
C GLN A 142 -10.95 25.97 15.03
N GLN A 143 -9.71 25.48 15.13
CA GLN A 143 -8.50 26.30 14.99
C GLN A 143 -8.14 26.58 13.53
N ILE A 144 -8.65 25.75 12.61
CA ILE A 144 -8.44 25.87 11.17
C ILE A 144 -9.77 25.94 10.43
N ALA A 145 -9.78 26.63 9.29
CA ALA A 145 -10.96 26.70 8.43
C ALA A 145 -11.23 25.35 7.75
N PRO A 146 -12.50 24.93 7.56
CA PRO A 146 -12.84 23.67 6.90
C PRO A 146 -12.28 23.54 5.48
N SER A 147 -12.22 24.65 4.72
CA SER A 147 -11.63 24.68 3.38
C SER A 147 -10.13 24.35 3.39
N TYR A 148 -9.39 24.95 4.33
CA TYR A 148 -7.96 24.69 4.51
C TYR A 148 -7.70 23.23 4.93
N ALA A 149 -8.50 22.71 5.87
CA ALA A 149 -8.41 21.32 6.30
C ALA A 149 -8.64 20.35 5.13
N ARG A 150 -9.64 20.63 4.28
CA ARG A 150 -9.95 19.83 3.08
C ARG A 150 -8.78 19.79 2.10
N ASP A 151 -8.20 20.94 1.78
CA ASP A 151 -7.09 21.03 0.82
C ASP A 151 -5.84 20.30 1.35
N HIS A 152 -5.53 20.47 2.64
CA HIS A 152 -4.38 19.81 3.25
C HIS A 152 -4.59 18.29 3.39
N LEU A 153 -5.81 17.84 3.69
CA LEU A 153 -6.15 16.42 3.73
C LEU A 153 -6.00 15.78 2.34
N ALA A 154 -6.43 16.45 1.27
CA ALA A 154 -6.28 15.97 -0.11
C ALA A 154 -4.80 15.83 -0.53
N GLN A 155 -3.93 16.72 -0.03
CA GLN A 155 -2.48 16.59 -0.24
C GLN A 155 -1.88 15.39 0.49
N LEU A 156 -2.35 15.10 1.71
CA LEU A 156 -1.91 13.94 2.48
C LEU A 156 -2.37 12.63 1.83
N GLU A 157 -3.61 12.59 1.33
CA GLU A 157 -4.17 11.47 0.56
C GLU A 157 -3.33 11.19 -0.69
N ALA A 158 -3.04 12.22 -1.50
CA ALA A 158 -2.19 12.06 -2.68
C ALA A 158 -0.76 11.59 -2.34
N ARG A 159 -0.21 12.01 -1.19
CA ARG A 159 1.09 11.52 -0.70
C ARG A 159 1.02 10.05 -0.29
N LEU A 160 -0.07 9.65 0.37
CA LEU A 160 -0.34 8.27 0.79
C LEU A 160 -0.47 7.34 -0.42
N ASP A 161 -1.25 7.74 -1.44
CA ASP A 161 -1.39 7.00 -2.70
C ASP A 161 -0.05 6.79 -3.39
N LYS A 162 0.75 7.86 -3.49
CA LYS A 162 2.07 7.78 -4.08
C LYS A 162 2.96 6.78 -3.31
N LEU A 163 2.90 6.80 -1.98
CA LEU A 163 3.68 5.92 -1.11
C LEU A 163 3.27 4.43 -1.27
N GLN A 164 1.97 4.15 -1.44
CA GLN A 164 1.49 2.80 -1.71
C GLN A 164 1.91 2.33 -3.11
N CYS A 165 1.49 3.04 -4.16
CA CYS A 165 1.69 2.60 -5.54
C CYS A 165 3.15 2.58 -5.97
N HIS A 166 3.95 3.58 -5.60
CA HIS A 166 5.35 3.71 -6.04
C HIS A 166 6.35 3.22 -4.98
N GLY A 167 5.92 3.02 -3.73
CA GLY A 167 6.76 2.55 -2.65
C GLY A 167 6.47 1.09 -2.34
N VAL A 168 5.45 0.85 -1.52
CA VAL A 168 5.16 -0.47 -0.94
C VAL A 168 4.90 -1.54 -2.01
N ASP A 169 4.09 -1.24 -3.02
CA ASP A 169 3.73 -2.23 -4.05
C ASP A 169 4.83 -2.50 -5.06
N SER A 170 5.78 -1.56 -5.20
CA SER A 170 6.93 -1.72 -6.10
C SER A 170 7.97 -2.71 -5.58
N ILE A 171 7.96 -3.03 -4.27
CA ILE A 171 8.91 -3.97 -3.67
C ILE A 171 8.51 -5.40 -4.00
N ASP A 172 9.32 -6.03 -4.86
CA ASP A 172 9.21 -7.45 -5.17
C ASP A 172 9.87 -8.29 -4.07
N THR A 173 9.04 -9.10 -3.39
CA THR A 173 9.45 -10.01 -2.32
C THR A 173 9.59 -11.46 -2.82
N VAL A 174 9.20 -11.77 -4.05
CA VAL A 174 9.19 -13.14 -4.59
C VAL A 174 10.60 -13.67 -4.79
N GLU A 175 11.53 -12.81 -5.20
CA GLU A 175 12.93 -13.17 -5.47
C GLU A 175 13.78 -13.37 -4.20
N LEU A 176 13.24 -13.12 -3.01
CA LEU A 176 13.99 -13.28 -1.75
C LEU A 176 14.08 -14.75 -1.33
N GLN A 177 15.31 -15.27 -1.26
CA GLN A 177 15.60 -16.61 -0.72
C GLN A 177 15.57 -16.66 0.82
N SER A 178 15.87 -15.54 1.48
CA SER A 178 15.88 -15.39 2.94
C SER A 178 15.15 -14.10 3.34
N GLY A 179 14.51 -14.06 4.50
CA GLY A 179 13.70 -12.91 4.95
C GLY A 179 12.39 -12.68 4.18
N ARG A 180 12.02 -13.58 3.26
CA ARG A 180 10.81 -13.47 2.42
C ARG A 180 9.52 -13.33 3.24
N LEU A 181 9.38 -14.15 4.30
CA LEU A 181 8.19 -14.13 5.14
C LEU A 181 8.06 -12.80 5.90
N GLU A 182 9.17 -12.28 6.41
CA GLU A 182 9.24 -11.00 7.12
C GLU A 182 8.91 -9.84 6.18
N ALA A 183 9.56 -9.76 5.02
CA ALA A 183 9.28 -8.74 4.01
C ALA A 183 7.82 -8.78 3.53
N LYS A 184 7.26 -9.97 3.30
CA LYS A 184 5.85 -10.14 2.91
C LYS A 184 4.90 -9.71 4.04
N SER A 185 5.23 -10.02 5.29
CA SER A 185 4.45 -9.62 6.46
C SER A 185 4.44 -8.10 6.62
N LEU A 186 5.61 -7.46 6.54
CA LEU A 186 5.75 -6.00 6.60
C LEU A 186 4.98 -5.32 5.47
N ARG A 187 5.16 -5.77 4.22
CA ARG A 187 4.42 -5.24 3.08
C ARG A 187 2.91 -5.34 3.29
N LYS A 188 2.40 -6.51 3.69
CA LYS A 188 0.97 -6.71 3.97
C LYS A 188 0.47 -5.77 5.07
N GLY A 189 1.24 -5.62 6.15
CA GLY A 189 0.91 -4.70 7.24
C GLY A 189 0.82 -3.25 6.78
N LEU A 190 1.77 -2.79 5.96
CA LEU A 190 1.77 -1.43 5.40
C LEU A 190 0.62 -1.20 4.41
N THR A 191 0.31 -2.18 3.55
CA THR A 191 -0.85 -2.09 2.66
C THR A 191 -2.14 -1.92 3.47
N HIS A 192 -2.35 -2.77 4.48
CA HIS A 192 -3.55 -2.69 5.32
C HIS A 192 -3.62 -1.39 6.13
N ARG A 193 -2.49 -0.90 6.63
CA ARG A 193 -2.41 0.40 7.31
C ARG A 193 -2.83 1.54 6.38
N GLY A 194 -2.40 1.52 5.11
CA GLY A 194 -2.79 2.54 4.14
C GLY A 194 -4.28 2.51 3.80
N GLU A 195 -4.89 1.33 3.69
CA GLU A 195 -6.34 1.17 3.52
C GLU A 195 -7.11 1.81 4.69
N ALA A 196 -6.73 1.48 5.92
CA ALA A 196 -7.35 2.05 7.11
C ALA A 196 -7.18 3.58 7.19
N MET A 197 -6.04 4.13 6.75
CA MET A 197 -5.82 5.57 6.68
C MET A 197 -6.70 6.25 5.63
N HIS A 198 -6.89 5.62 4.45
CA HIS A 198 -7.80 6.13 3.43
C HIS A 198 -9.25 6.19 3.92
N GLU A 199 -9.73 5.12 4.56
CA GLU A 199 -11.07 5.09 5.18
C GLU A 199 -11.24 6.22 6.21
N ARG A 200 -10.20 6.47 7.02
CA ARG A 200 -10.18 7.54 8.00
C ARG A 200 -10.22 8.93 7.36
N MET A 201 -9.43 9.18 6.33
CA MET A 201 -9.43 10.46 5.61
C MET A 201 -10.80 10.70 4.93
N GLU A 202 -11.40 9.67 4.33
CA GLU A 202 -12.73 9.74 3.72
C GLU A 202 -13.82 10.08 4.76
N GLU A 203 -13.74 9.52 5.96
CA GLU A 203 -14.65 9.90 7.06
C GLU A 203 -14.48 11.39 7.44
N ILE A 204 -13.26 11.91 7.49
CA ILE A 204 -13.02 13.34 7.75
C ILE A 204 -13.58 14.21 6.61
N PHE A 205 -13.38 13.82 5.34
CA PHE A 205 -13.98 14.52 4.20
C PHE A 205 -15.51 14.53 4.27
N ARG A 206 -16.13 13.40 4.65
CA ARG A 206 -17.58 13.32 4.88
C ARG A 206 -18.02 14.28 5.98
N ARG A 207 -17.30 14.37 7.10
CA ARG A 207 -17.60 15.35 8.16
C ARG A 207 -17.49 16.79 7.67
N LEU A 208 -16.40 17.15 6.97
CA LEU A 208 -16.19 18.48 6.40
C LEU A 208 -17.29 18.89 5.42
N LYS A 209 -17.82 17.94 4.63
CA LYS A 209 -18.91 18.20 3.68
C LYS A 209 -20.20 18.68 4.36
N HIS A 210 -20.46 18.29 5.60
CA HIS A 210 -21.65 18.70 6.35
C HIS A 210 -21.46 20.00 7.15
N MET A 211 -20.23 20.50 7.26
CA MET A 211 -19.91 21.74 7.99
C MET A 211 -20.06 23.00 7.13
N ASN A 212 -20.10 22.84 5.80
CA ASN A 212 -20.35 23.90 4.82
C ASN A 212 -21.82 23.92 4.40
#